data_AF-A0A838T7G8-F1
#
_entry.id   AF-A0A838T7G8-F1
#
_cell.length_a   1.000
_cell.length_b   1.000
_cell.length_c   1.000
_cell.angle_alpha   90.00
_cell.angle_beta   90.00
_cell.angle_gamma   90.00
#
_symmetry.space_group_name_H-M   'P 1'
#
loop_
_entity.id
_entity.type
_entity.pdbx_description
1 polymer ?
#
loop_
_entity_poly.entity_id
_entity_poly.type
_entity_poly.pdbx_seq_one_letter_code
_entity_poly.pdbx_strand_id
1 'polypeptide(L)'
;MTSYETERFLHILNIDKKARILDLCCGQGRHTFKMYENGYRNVEGLDRSHYLISKARKISKENDFSIRFREGDAREPFFNDDSFDAVMLLGNSSVTSSLVMMI
;
A
#
# COMPACT_ATOMS: atom_id res chain seq x y z
N MET A 1 11.56 -12.11 1.48
CA MET A 1 10.18 -12.55 1.15
C MET A 1 9.36 -11.44 0.50
N THR A 2 9.28 -10.24 1.10
CA THR A 2 8.41 -9.15 0.61
C THR A 2 8.65 -8.66 -0.82
N SER A 3 9.93 -8.52 -1.18
CA SER A 3 10.35 -7.91 -2.44
C SER A 3 9.81 -8.69 -3.63
N TYR A 4 9.95 -10.02 -3.56
CA TYR A 4 9.55 -10.94 -4.61
C TYR A 4 8.03 -10.99 -4.78
N GLU A 5 7.26 -11.06 -3.67
CA GLU A 5 5.80 -11.09 -3.73
C GLU A 5 5.24 -9.82 -4.37
N THR A 6 5.71 -8.65 -3.90
CA THR A 6 5.26 -7.34 -4.41
C THR A 6 5.55 -7.20 -5.91
N GLU A 7 6.79 -7.50 -6.32
CA GLU A 7 7.19 -7.43 -7.74
C GLU A 7 6.38 -8.41 -8.60
N ARG A 8 6.12 -9.62 -8.09
CA ARG A 8 5.36 -10.64 -8.81
C ARG A 8 3.89 -10.24 -8.98
N PHE A 9 3.23 -9.71 -7.95
CA PHE A 9 1.85 -9.23 -8.08
C PHE A 9 1.74 -8.08 -9.08
N LEU A 10 2.64 -7.09 -8.97
CA LEU A 10 2.66 -5.95 -9.90
C LEU A 10 2.90 -6.39 -11.35
N HIS A 11 3.79 -7.37 -11.56
CA HIS A 11 4.08 -7.91 -12.88
C HIS A 11 2.92 -8.73 -13.45
N ILE A 12 2.33 -9.64 -12.67
CA ILE A 12 1.20 -10.49 -13.10
C ILE A 12 -0.02 -9.63 -13.45
N LEU A 13 -0.30 -8.61 -12.64
CA LEU A 13 -1.47 -7.75 -12.80
C LEU A 13 -1.25 -6.63 -13.83
N ASN A 14 -0.04 -6.53 -14.41
CA ASN A 14 0.32 -5.53 -15.41
C ASN A 14 -0.09 -4.09 -15.02
N ILE A 15 0.09 -3.73 -13.74
CA ILE A 15 -0.35 -2.43 -13.23
C ILE A 15 0.52 -1.31 -13.80
N ASP A 16 -0.12 -0.33 -14.45
CA ASP A 16 0.53 0.86 -15.01
C ASP A 16 1.27 1.65 -13.90
N LYS A 17 2.45 2.20 -14.20
CA LYS A 17 3.23 2.99 -13.23
C LYS A 17 2.55 4.28 -12.79
N LYS A 18 1.56 4.75 -13.55
CA LYS A 18 0.71 5.91 -13.25
C LYS A 18 -0.50 5.55 -12.41
N ALA A 19 -0.80 4.25 -12.24
CA ALA A 19 -1.93 3.79 -11.44
C ALA A 19 -1.86 4.34 -10.02
N ARG A 20 -3.02 4.77 -9.50
CA ARG A 20 -3.23 5.13 -8.10
C ARG A 20 -3.46 3.85 -7.32
N ILE A 21 -2.56 3.56 -6.39
CA ILE A 21 -2.56 2.30 -5.65
C ILE A 21 -2.74 2.58 -4.16
N LEU A 22 -3.68 1.86 -3.55
CA LEU A 22 -3.85 1.84 -2.09
C LEU A 22 -3.29 0.54 -1.52
N ASP A 23 -2.33 0.63 -0.59
CA ASP A 23 -1.90 -0.47 0.26
C ASP A 23 -2.78 -0.46 1.53
N LEU A 24 -3.77 -1.35 1.55
CA LEU A 24 -4.75 -1.47 2.63
C LEU A 24 -4.19 -2.36 3.75
N CYS A 25 -4.37 -1.93 5.00
CA CYS A 25 -3.73 -2.55 6.17
C CYS A 25 -2.19 -2.60 6.01
N CYS A 26 -1.59 -1.49 5.56
CA CYS A 26 -0.19 -1.43 5.16
C CYS A 26 0.81 -1.64 6.31
N GLY A 27 0.34 -1.60 7.56
CA GLY A 27 1.18 -1.57 8.75
C GLY A 27 2.23 -0.48 8.67
N GLN A 28 3.51 -0.87 8.79
CA GLN A 28 4.64 0.05 8.71
C GLN A 28 5.12 0.34 7.26
N GLY A 29 4.34 -0.01 6.23
CA GLY A 29 4.57 0.41 4.83
C GLY A 29 5.51 -0.49 4.01
N ARG A 30 5.74 -1.74 4.43
CA ARG A 30 6.74 -2.65 3.82
C ARG A 30 6.55 -2.83 2.31
N HIS A 31 5.31 -3.03 1.85
CA HIS A 31 5.00 -3.17 0.42
C HIS A 31 4.89 -1.80 -0.25
N THR A 32 4.28 -0.82 0.41
CA THR A 32 4.19 0.57 -0.06
C THR A 32 5.55 1.14 -0.48
N PHE A 33 6.57 0.99 0.36
CA PHE A 33 7.94 1.43 0.03
C PHE A 33 8.49 0.69 -1.17
N LYS A 34 8.29 -0.63 -1.24
CA LYS A 34 8.80 -1.43 -2.35
C LYS A 34 8.13 -1.08 -3.68
N MET A 35 6.83 -0.76 -3.67
CA MET A 35 6.14 -0.23 -4.86
C MET A 35 6.75 1.10 -5.28
N TYR A 36 7.01 2.00 -4.33
CA TYR A 36 7.65 3.28 -4.63
C TYR A 36 9.06 3.12 -5.20
N GLU A 37 9.90 2.27 -4.62
CA GLU A 37 11.23 1.96 -5.16
C GLU A 37 11.17 1.39 -6.58
N ASN A 38 10.12 0.63 -6.89
CA ASN A 38 9.86 0.09 -8.23
C ASN A 38 9.21 1.11 -9.20
N GLY A 39 9.18 2.39 -8.85
CA GLY A 39 8.76 3.48 -9.74
C GLY A 39 7.27 3.80 -9.74
N TYR A 40 6.47 3.18 -8.87
CA TYR A 40 5.08 3.60 -8.66
C TYR A 40 5.06 4.86 -7.79
N ARG A 41 4.66 6.00 -8.36
CA ARG A 41 4.69 7.28 -7.65
C ARG A 41 3.36 7.65 -6.98
N ASN A 42 2.26 7.03 -7.40
CA ASN A 42 0.92 7.30 -6.89
C ASN A 42 0.48 6.21 -5.89
N VAL A 43 1.28 5.98 -4.84
CA VAL A 43 1.01 4.97 -3.81
C VAL A 43 0.63 5.61 -2.48
N GLU A 44 -0.45 5.14 -1.86
CA GLU A 44 -0.86 5.53 -0.49
C GLU A 44 -0.97 4.27 0.39
N GLY A 45 -0.69 4.40 1.69
CA GLY A 45 -0.90 3.34 2.68
C GLY A 45 -1.96 3.72 3.73
N LEU A 46 -2.84 2.79 4.07
CA LEU A 46 -3.85 2.92 5.13
C LEU A 46 -3.67 1.82 6.19
N ASP A 47 -3.65 2.18 7.47
CA ASP A 47 -3.69 1.22 8.57
C ASP A 47 -4.37 1.81 9.80
N ARG A 48 -5.03 0.98 10.61
CA ARG A 48 -5.70 1.42 11.85
C ARG A 48 -4.72 1.75 12.98
N SER A 49 -3.47 1.29 12.90
CA SER A 49 -2.49 1.44 13.97
C SER A 49 -1.75 2.76 13.87
N HIS A 50 -2.09 3.69 14.77
CA HIS A 50 -1.35 4.94 14.95
C HIS A 50 0.18 4.75 15.03
N TYR A 51 0.62 3.75 15.80
CA TYR A 51 2.03 3.44 15.98
C TYR A 51 2.72 3.04 14.66
N LEU A 52 2.08 2.14 13.89
CA LEU A 52 2.65 1.68 12.63
C LEU A 52 2.67 2.77 11.56
N ILE A 53 1.61 3.57 11.46
CA ILE A 53 1.56 4.73 10.56
C ILE A 53 2.61 5.78 10.93
N SER A 54 2.80 6.04 12.22
CA SER A 54 3.86 6.95 12.68
C SER A 54 5.25 6.46 12.27
N LYS A 55 5.49 5.15 12.38
CA LYS A 55 6.75 4.53 11.94
C LYS A 55 6.92 4.61 10.42
N ALA A 56 5.86 4.32 9.65
CA ALA A 56 5.89 4.44 8.19
C ALA A 56 6.21 5.87 7.73
N ARG A 57 5.56 6.87 8.32
CA ARG A 57 5.84 8.30 8.03
C ARG A 57 7.28 8.68 8.37
N LYS A 58 7.81 8.19 9.50
CA LYS A 58 9.21 8.42 9.88
C LYS A 58 10.18 7.83 8.85
N ILE A 59 9.98 6.57 8.46
CA ILE A 59 10.80 5.90 7.43
C ILE A 59 10.70 6.64 6.10
N SER A 60 9.48 7.04 5.68
CA SER A 60 9.26 7.80 4.46
C SER A 60 10.06 9.10 4.46
N LYS A 61 10.04 9.84 5.58
CA LYS A 61 10.79 11.08 5.75
C LYS A 61 12.31 10.86 5.74
N GLU A 62 12.79 9.82 6.41
CA GLU A 62 14.22 9.49 6.49
C GLU A 62 14.81 9.09 5.13
N ASN A 63 13.98 8.56 4.22
CA ASN A 63 14.39 8.13 2.87
C ASN A 63 13.96 9.11 1.77
N ASP A 64 13.44 10.29 2.12
CA ASP A 64 12.91 11.30 1.19
C ASP A 64 11.87 10.74 0.20
N PHE A 65 11.03 9.81 0.69
CA PHE A 65 9.95 9.24 -0.08
C PHE A 65 8.70 10.10 0.02
N SER A 66 8.14 10.46 -1.14
CA SER A 66 6.87 11.17 -1.26
C SER A 66 5.70 10.18 -1.25
N ILE A 67 5.51 9.51 -0.12
CA ILE A 67 4.45 8.51 0.08
C ILE A 67 3.49 9.00 1.16
N ARG A 68 2.18 8.85 0.91
CA ARG A 68 1.16 9.23 1.87
C ARG A 68 0.74 8.04 2.72
N PHE A 69 0.83 8.19 4.03
CA PHE A 69 0.33 7.21 5.00
C PHE A 69 -0.78 7.81 5.86
N ARG A 70 -1.92 7.12 5.94
CA ARG A 70 -3.11 7.55 6.67
C ARG A 70 -3.47 6.53 7.75
N GLU A 71 -3.93 7.05 8.88
CA GLU A 71 -4.56 6.22 9.90
C GLU A 71 -6.06 6.12 9.60
N GLY A 72 -6.62 4.91 9.64
CA GLY A 72 -8.06 4.71 9.43
C GLY A 72 -8.47 3.24 9.44
N ASP A 73 -9.77 3.00 9.62
CA ASP A 73 -10.36 1.66 9.58
C ASP A 73 -10.68 1.29 8.13
N ALA A 74 -10.19 0.13 7.69
CA ALA A 74 -10.46 -0.39 6.35
C ALA A 74 -11.95 -0.68 6.08
N ARG A 75 -12.78 -0.80 7.13
CA ARG A 75 -14.23 -1.02 7.04
C ARG A 75 -15.01 0.26 6.77
N GLU A 76 -14.40 1.41 7.03
CA GLU A 76 -14.98 2.74 6.79
C GLU A 76 -13.99 3.60 6.01
N PRO A 77 -13.66 3.22 4.76
CA PRO A 77 -12.70 3.97 3.97
C PRO A 77 -13.26 5.35 3.62
N PHE A 78 -12.57 6.41 4.04
CA PHE A 78 -12.90 7.82 3.73
C PHE A 78 -12.59 8.22 2.28
N PHE A 79 -12.49 7.26 1.36
CA PHE A 79 -12.15 7.50 -0.02
C PHE A 79 -13.43 7.66 -0.84
N ASN A 80 -13.41 8.58 -1.81
CA ASN A 80 -14.51 8.68 -2.77
C ASN A 80 -14.47 7.44 -3.69
N ASP A 81 -15.60 7.12 -4.30
CA ASP A 81 -15.66 6.14 -5.39
C ASP A 81 -14.61 6.49 -6.48
N ASP A 82 -14.04 5.47 -7.11
CA ASP A 82 -13.03 5.57 -8.18
C ASP A 82 -11.75 6.35 -7.79
N SER A 83 -11.39 6.38 -6.50
CA SER A 83 -10.16 7.05 -6.04
C SER A 83 -8.86 6.33 -6.43
N PHE A 84 -8.91 5.02 -6.69
CA PHE A 84 -7.75 4.16 -6.93
C PHE A 84 -7.98 3.26 -8.14
N ASP A 85 -6.92 2.96 -8.88
CA ASP A 85 -6.96 1.96 -9.96
C ASP A 85 -6.69 0.54 -9.42
N ALA A 86 -6.06 0.45 -8.24
CA ALA A 86 -5.83 -0.82 -7.56
C ALA A 86 -5.79 -0.66 -6.04
N VAL A 87 -6.35 -1.65 -5.33
CA VAL A 87 -6.26 -1.79 -3.88
C VAL A 87 -5.59 -3.12 -3.56
N MET A 88 -4.49 -3.04 -2.82
CA MET A 88 -3.70 -4.21 -2.42
C MET A 88 -3.87 -4.45 -0.93
N LEU A 89 -4.27 -5.66 -0.54
CA LEU A 89 -4.28 -6.12 0.85
C LEU A 89 -3.20 -7.20 1.00
N LEU A 90 -1.99 -6.74 1.31
CA LEU A 90 -0.80 -7.57 1.37
C LEU A 90 -0.36 -7.74 2.82
N GLY A 91 -0.92 -8.74 3.51
CA GLY A 91 -0.59 -9.01 4.90
C GLY A 91 -1.46 -10.10 5.52
N ASN A 92 -1.00 -10.66 6.65
CA ASN A 92 -1.71 -11.67 7.42
C ASN A 92 -2.83 -11.01 8.25
N SER A 93 -3.84 -10.43 7.62
CA SER A 93 -4.99 -9.85 8.30
C SER A 93 -6.02 -10.94 8.65
N SER A 94 -5.70 -11.93 9.50
CA SER A 94 -6.61 -13.06 9.87
C SER A 94 -7.26 -13.86 8.73
N VAL A 95 -7.01 -13.50 7.47
CA VAL A 95 -7.48 -14.14 6.25
C VAL A 95 -6.21 -14.62 5.54
N THR A 96 -6.10 -15.93 5.36
CA THR A 96 -4.87 -16.66 5.03
C THR A 96 -4.43 -16.49 3.56
N SER A 97 -4.69 -15.36 2.92
CA SER A 97 -4.35 -15.12 1.51
C SER A 97 -4.15 -13.63 1.23
N SER A 98 -3.02 -13.28 0.61
CA SER A 98 -2.81 -11.94 0.04
C SER A 98 -3.84 -11.72 -1.06
N LEU A 99 -4.69 -10.70 -0.91
CA LEU A 99 -5.72 -10.36 -1.88
C LEU A 99 -5.31 -9.05 -2.59
N VAL A 100 -5.32 -9.08 -3.91
CA VAL A 100 -5.23 -7.86 -4.71
C VAL A 100 -6.56 -7.67 -5.41
N MET A 101 -7.20 -6.53 -5.17
CA MET A 101 -8.46 -6.15 -5.80
C MET A 101 -8.17 -5.01 -6.77
N MET A 102 -8.35 -5.29 -8.06
CA MET A 102 -8.41 -4.25 -9.09
C MET A 102 -9.88 -3.85 -9.22
N ILE A 103 -10.17 -2.55 -9.15
CA ILE A 103 -11.53 -2.01 -9.32
C ILE A 103 -11.75 -1.58 -10.77
#